data_AF-A0A1A5YA10-F1
#
_entry.id   AF-A0A1A5YA10-F1
#
_cell.length_a   1.000
_cell.length_b   1.000
_cell.length_c   1.000
_cell.angle_alpha   90.00
_cell.angle_beta   90.00
_cell.angle_gamma   90.00
#
_symmetry.space_group_name_H-M   'P 1'
#
loop_
_entity.id
_entity.type
_entity.pdbx_description
1 polymer ?
#
loop_
_entity_poly.entity_id
_entity_poly.type
_entity_poly.pdbx_seq_one_letter_code
_entity_poly.pdbx_strand_id
1 'polypeptide(L)'
;MYGKKALLTVSQNSARPTGFMYAVERLQEEREGLMNEMKSIYIDALEVGRNADCDNVFQLLADLRMRTEAFVSNLHKYLEWEDEDLFPLVDDYFHKRPGPSITPSYWGLEKDREMGMLFIQSFLDLKVKEHNEETHTKIKHATSHMAQACLIMQEYFRLEAELLFPLADEILTDIDYFYS
;
A
#
# COMPACT_ATOMS: atom_id res chain seq x y z
N MET A 1 0.02 -8.04 -59.21
CA MET A 1 -1.40 -7.69 -58.95
C MET A 1 -1.77 -8.33 -57.61
N TYR A 2 -1.69 -7.59 -56.50
CA TYR A 2 -2.71 -6.70 -55.90
C TYR A 2 -3.67 -7.43 -54.94
N GLY A 3 -3.68 -6.99 -53.67
CA GLY A 3 -4.71 -7.24 -52.64
C GLY A 3 -4.21 -8.07 -51.45
N LYS A 4 -3.67 -7.52 -50.33
CA LYS A 4 -4.32 -6.76 -49.23
C LYS A 4 -5.66 -7.41 -48.82
N LYS A 5 -5.95 -7.76 -47.55
CA LYS A 5 -5.65 -7.06 -46.29
C LYS A 5 -5.90 -8.02 -45.10
N ALA A 6 -5.14 -7.80 -44.02
CA ALA A 6 -5.41 -8.27 -42.67
C ALA A 6 -6.81 -7.88 -42.18
N LEU A 7 -7.33 -8.62 -41.20
CA LEU A 7 -8.05 -8.13 -40.03
C LEU A 7 -8.14 -9.30 -39.03
N LEU A 8 -7.05 -9.53 -38.30
CA LEU A 8 -7.13 -10.21 -37.02
C LEU A 8 -8.01 -9.32 -36.14
N THR A 9 -9.20 -9.84 -35.87
CA THR A 9 -10.13 -9.49 -34.79
C THR A 9 -9.61 -8.41 -33.85
N VAL A 10 -10.00 -7.17 -34.14
CA VAL A 10 -10.03 -6.10 -33.14
C VAL A 10 -10.94 -6.60 -32.03
N SER A 11 -10.37 -6.84 -30.85
CA SER A 11 -11.13 -7.16 -29.64
C SER A 11 -12.09 -6.00 -29.37
N GLN A 12 -13.35 -6.18 -29.77
CA GLN A 12 -14.48 -5.32 -29.44
C GLN A 12 -14.93 -5.55 -27.98
N ASN A 13 -14.00 -5.44 -27.03
CA ASN A 13 -14.37 -5.22 -25.64
C ASN A 13 -14.11 -3.76 -25.34
N SER A 14 -15.01 -2.92 -25.86
CA SER A 14 -15.28 -1.61 -25.28
C SER A 14 -15.36 -1.79 -23.77
N ALA A 15 -14.42 -1.18 -23.04
CA ALA A 15 -14.41 -1.15 -21.59
C ALA A 15 -15.81 -0.87 -21.08
N ARG A 16 -16.47 -1.89 -20.52
CA ARG A 16 -17.70 -1.67 -19.76
C ARG A 16 -17.36 -0.67 -18.65
N PRO A 17 -18.30 0.21 -18.25
CA PRO A 17 -18.18 1.04 -17.05
C PRO A 17 -18.22 0.20 -15.76
N THR A 18 -17.32 -0.79 -15.63
CA THR A 18 -17.31 -1.72 -14.49
C THR A 18 -15.90 -2.03 -14.02
N GLY A 19 -14.95 -2.36 -14.91
CA GLY A 19 -13.62 -2.83 -14.47
C GLY A 19 -12.79 -1.78 -13.73
N PHE A 20 -12.66 -0.59 -14.32
CA PHE A 20 -11.92 0.53 -13.71
C PHE A 20 -12.65 1.07 -12.48
N MET A 21 -13.98 1.19 -12.54
CA MET A 21 -14.80 1.59 -11.39
C MET A 21 -14.60 0.66 -10.19
N TYR A 22 -14.66 -0.66 -10.40
CA TYR A 22 -14.38 -1.64 -9.34
C TYR A 22 -12.95 -1.53 -8.80
N ALA A 23 -11.96 -1.24 -9.65
CA ALA A 23 -10.59 -1.04 -9.20
C ALA A 23 -10.45 0.20 -8.30
N VAL A 24 -11.15 1.29 -8.62
CA VAL A 24 -11.16 2.52 -7.81
C VAL A 24 -11.91 2.33 -6.49
N GLU A 25 -13.05 1.64 -6.51
CA GLU A 25 -13.78 1.27 -5.29
C GLU A 25 -12.91 0.40 -4.39
N ARG A 26 -12.27 -0.64 -4.94
CA ARG A 26 -11.34 -1.51 -4.21
C ARG A 26 -10.15 -0.73 -3.63
N LEU A 27 -9.54 0.16 -4.42
CA LEU A 27 -8.46 1.04 -3.97
C LEU A 27 -8.89 1.80 -2.72
N GLN A 28 -10.07 2.44 -2.77
CA GLN A 28 -10.58 3.21 -1.64
C GLN A 28 -10.83 2.33 -0.41
N GLU A 29 -11.56 1.22 -0.58
CA GLU A 29 -11.97 0.35 0.53
C GLU A 29 -10.78 -0.33 1.22
N GLU A 30 -9.87 -0.95 0.46
CA GLU A 30 -8.73 -1.68 1.03
C GLU A 30 -7.74 -0.73 1.71
N ARG A 31 -7.48 0.44 1.10
CA ARG A 31 -6.63 1.47 1.68
C ARG A 31 -7.20 2.01 3.00
N GLU A 32 -8.49 2.33 3.04
CA GLU A 32 -9.14 2.78 4.28
C GLU A 32 -9.08 1.72 5.38
N GLY A 33 -9.26 0.45 5.01
CA GLY A 33 -9.07 -0.70 5.91
C GLY A 33 -7.66 -0.77 6.50
N LEU A 34 -6.64 -0.74 5.64
CA LEU A 34 -5.22 -0.78 6.02
C LEU A 34 -4.83 0.42 6.89
N MET A 35 -5.30 1.62 6.54
CA MET A 35 -5.06 2.82 7.35
C MET A 35 -5.64 2.71 8.75
N ASN A 36 -6.81 2.08 8.91
CA ASN A 36 -7.43 1.88 10.22
C ASN A 36 -6.69 0.83 11.05
N GLU A 37 -6.28 -0.28 10.44
CA GLU A 37 -5.46 -1.30 11.10
C GLU A 37 -4.11 -0.73 11.57
N MET A 38 -3.44 0.02 10.69
CA MET A 38 -2.16 0.67 10.98
C MET A 38 -2.26 1.70 12.13
N LYS A 39 -3.36 2.47 12.22
CA LYS A 39 -3.59 3.39 13.35
C LYS A 39 -3.64 2.65 14.68
N SER A 40 -4.28 1.49 14.74
CA SER A 40 -4.26 0.66 15.95
C SER A 40 -2.83 0.25 16.26
N ILE A 41 -2.15 -0.38 15.31
CA ILE A 41 -0.77 -0.88 15.48
C ILE A 41 0.19 0.22 15.94
N TYR A 42 0.02 1.46 15.44
CA TYR A 42 0.79 2.61 15.90
C TYR A 42 0.58 2.88 17.39
N ILE A 43 -0.67 2.93 17.86
CA ILE A 43 -1.00 3.16 19.26
C ILE A 43 -0.40 2.05 20.14
N ASP A 44 -0.53 0.80 19.69
CA ASP A 44 0.01 -0.36 20.38
C ASP A 44 1.54 -0.33 20.46
N ALA A 45 2.23 0.01 19.37
CA ALA A 45 3.67 0.17 19.36
C ALA A 45 4.13 1.23 20.38
N LEU A 46 3.44 2.38 20.46
CA LEU A 46 3.72 3.39 21.48
C LEU A 46 3.43 2.91 22.90
N GLU A 47 2.42 2.08 23.10
CA GLU A 47 2.10 1.51 24.41
C GLU A 47 3.15 0.48 24.85
N VAL A 48 3.54 -0.46 23.98
CA VAL A 48 4.58 -1.44 24.28
C VAL A 48 5.92 -0.76 24.56
N GLY A 49 6.29 0.25 23.77
CA GLY A 49 7.52 1.01 23.99
C GLY A 49 7.54 1.76 25.31
N ARG A 50 6.40 2.32 25.74
CA ARG A 50 6.27 3.01 27.03
C ARG A 50 6.31 2.07 28.22
N ASN A 51 5.73 0.87 28.09
CA ASN A 51 5.66 -0.14 29.15
C ASN A 51 6.73 -1.23 29.00
N ALA A 52 7.88 -0.90 28.40
CA ALA A 52 8.88 -1.89 28.03
C ALA A 52 9.56 -2.59 29.22
N ASP A 53 9.46 -2.00 30.42
CA ASP A 53 10.02 -2.48 31.68
C ASP A 53 9.00 -3.24 32.56
N CYS A 54 7.73 -3.28 32.15
CA CYS A 54 6.67 -3.97 32.86
C CYS A 54 6.77 -5.49 32.74
N ASP A 55 6.23 -6.22 33.72
CA ASP A 55 6.27 -7.69 33.75
C ASP A 55 5.49 -8.33 32.59
N ASN A 56 4.46 -7.64 32.08
CA ASN A 56 3.62 -8.11 30.98
C ASN A 56 4.14 -7.72 29.58
N VAL A 57 5.31 -7.07 29.47
CA VAL A 57 5.83 -6.56 28.19
C VAL A 57 5.94 -7.64 27.11
N PHE A 58 6.31 -8.87 27.47
CA PHE A 58 6.45 -9.95 26.50
C PHE A 58 5.12 -10.37 25.90
N GLN A 59 4.04 -10.35 26.68
CA GLN A 59 2.70 -10.62 26.17
C GLN A 59 2.27 -9.50 25.21
N LEU A 60 2.43 -8.24 25.64
CA LEU A 60 2.11 -7.08 24.80
C LEU A 60 2.89 -7.07 23.48
N LEU A 61 4.18 -7.42 23.54
CA LEU A 61 5.04 -7.54 22.36
C LEU A 61 4.60 -8.68 21.44
N ALA A 62 4.21 -9.83 21.99
CA ALA A 62 3.71 -10.96 21.22
C ALA A 62 2.39 -10.61 20.51
N ASP A 63 1.47 -9.94 21.21
CA ASP A 63 0.19 -9.49 20.65
C ASP A 63 0.39 -8.43 19.55
N LEU A 64 1.34 -7.52 19.75
CA LEU A 64 1.73 -6.54 18.73
C LEU A 64 2.29 -7.24 17.48
N ARG A 65 3.21 -8.19 17.65
CA ARG A 65 3.78 -8.95 16.52
C ARG A 65 2.73 -9.70 15.73
N MET A 66 1.83 -10.41 16.40
CA MET A 66 0.78 -11.17 15.75
C MET A 66 -0.10 -10.26 14.86
N ARG A 67 -0.44 -9.06 15.36
CA ARG A 67 -1.20 -8.08 14.58
C ARG A 67 -0.38 -7.47 13.46
N THR A 68 0.89 -7.16 13.70
CA THR A 68 1.79 -6.67 12.64
C THR A 68 1.95 -7.70 11.51
N GLU A 69 2.08 -8.99 11.82
CA GLU A 69 2.16 -10.06 10.83
C GLU A 69 0.87 -10.17 10.00
N ALA A 70 -0.29 -10.08 10.65
CA ALA A 70 -1.58 -10.06 9.96
C ALA A 70 -1.70 -8.84 9.02
N PHE A 71 -1.36 -7.65 9.53
CA PHE A 71 -1.32 -6.41 8.75
C PHE A 71 -0.39 -6.51 7.55
N VAL A 72 0.84 -7.01 7.72
CA VAL A 72 1.80 -7.19 6.63
C VAL A 72 1.25 -8.14 5.56
N SER A 73 0.55 -9.20 5.95
CA SER A 73 -0.08 -10.09 4.97
C SER A 73 -1.15 -9.39 4.15
N ASN A 74 -1.93 -8.49 4.74
CA ASN A 74 -2.96 -7.72 4.02
C ASN A 74 -2.31 -6.65 3.14
N LEU A 75 -1.33 -5.93 3.69
CA LEU A 75 -0.56 -4.92 2.98
C LEU A 75 0.13 -5.49 1.74
N HIS A 76 0.79 -6.65 1.85
CA HIS A 76 1.40 -7.29 0.68
C HIS A 76 0.40 -7.61 -0.43
N LYS A 77 -0.78 -8.15 -0.08
CA LYS A 77 -1.82 -8.45 -1.08
C LYS A 77 -2.32 -7.20 -1.78
N TYR A 78 -2.45 -6.10 -1.03
CA TYR A 78 -2.82 -4.81 -1.57
C TYR A 78 -1.74 -4.28 -2.52
N LEU A 79 -0.48 -4.24 -2.09
CA LEU A 79 0.65 -3.75 -2.90
C LEU A 79 0.90 -4.60 -4.16
N GLU A 80 0.77 -5.92 -4.05
CA GLU A 80 0.89 -6.85 -5.19
C GLU A 80 -0.22 -6.59 -6.21
N TRP A 81 -1.45 -6.39 -5.75
CA TRP A 81 -2.56 -6.00 -6.62
C TRP A 81 -2.33 -4.64 -7.28
N GLU A 82 -1.77 -3.66 -6.57
CA GLU A 82 -1.45 -2.36 -7.16
C GLU A 82 -0.45 -2.51 -8.31
N ASP A 83 0.63 -3.27 -8.09
CA ASP A 83 1.69 -3.49 -9.07
C ASP A 83 1.23 -4.30 -10.28
N GLU A 84 0.40 -5.34 -10.07
CA GLU A 84 -0.01 -6.27 -11.12
C GLU A 84 -1.24 -5.82 -11.91
N ASP A 85 -2.17 -5.08 -11.29
CA ASP A 85 -3.45 -4.73 -11.90
C ASP A 85 -3.68 -3.21 -11.98
N LEU A 86 -3.58 -2.48 -10.86
CA LEU A 86 -4.00 -1.07 -10.81
C LEU A 86 -3.08 -0.14 -11.58
N PHE A 87 -1.77 -0.17 -11.31
CA PHE A 87 -0.81 0.69 -12.01
C PHE A 87 -0.76 0.39 -13.51
N PRO A 88 -0.73 -0.87 -13.97
CA PRO A 88 -0.81 -1.17 -15.41
C PRO A 88 -2.07 -0.64 -16.09
N LEU A 89 -3.22 -0.69 -15.40
CA LEU A 89 -4.50 -0.17 -15.89
C LEU A 89 -4.47 1.35 -16.07
N VAL A 90 -3.91 2.09 -15.10
CA VAL A 90 -3.71 3.54 -15.19
C VAL A 90 -2.69 3.88 -16.28
N ASP A 91 -1.56 3.16 -16.32
CA ASP A 91 -0.51 3.38 -17.31
C ASP A 91 -1.00 3.14 -18.75
N ASP A 92 -1.75 2.07 -19.03
CA ASP A 92 -2.28 1.79 -20.38
C ASP A 92 -3.21 2.91 -20.88
N TYR A 93 -3.90 3.60 -19.98
CA TYR A 93 -4.74 4.75 -20.32
C TYR A 93 -3.89 5.96 -20.73
N PHE A 94 -2.92 6.35 -19.89
CA PHE A 94 -2.15 7.58 -20.09
C PHE A 94 -1.01 7.43 -21.11
N HIS A 95 -0.44 6.24 -21.31
CA HIS A 95 0.56 6.00 -22.36
C HIS A 95 0.00 6.22 -23.78
N LYS A 96 -1.32 6.15 -23.94
CA LYS A 96 -1.99 6.42 -25.23
C LYS A 96 -2.21 7.91 -25.48
N ARG A 97 -1.98 8.79 -24.49
CA ARG A 97 -2.16 10.24 -24.58
C ARG A 97 -0.82 10.95 -24.80
N PRO A 98 -0.78 12.01 -25.63
CA PRO A 98 0.38 12.90 -25.68
C PRO A 98 0.46 13.71 -24.38
N GLY A 99 1.39 13.35 -23.49
CA GLY A 99 1.60 14.00 -22.20
C GLY A 99 2.87 13.52 -21.48
N PRO A 100 3.24 14.13 -20.34
CA PRO A 100 4.30 13.61 -19.48
C PRO A 100 3.90 12.25 -18.91
N SER A 101 4.86 11.33 -18.84
CA SER A 101 4.66 10.03 -18.20
C SER A 101 4.40 10.18 -16.70
N ILE A 102 3.53 9.32 -16.15
CA ILE A 102 3.20 9.26 -14.72
C ILE A 102 4.26 8.48 -13.93
N THR A 103 5.13 7.72 -14.62
CA THR A 103 6.19 6.89 -14.04
C THR A 103 7.09 7.60 -13.00
N PRO A 104 7.49 8.88 -13.18
CA PRO A 104 8.26 9.59 -12.15
C PRO A 104 7.49 9.77 -10.83
N SER A 105 6.17 9.91 -10.88
CA SER A 105 5.31 10.04 -9.69
C SER A 105 5.25 8.73 -8.89
N TYR A 106 5.21 7.58 -9.57
CA TYR A 106 5.27 6.27 -8.91
C TYR A 106 6.60 5.99 -8.21
N TRP A 107 7.71 6.55 -8.71
CA TRP A 107 9.02 6.32 -8.10
C TRP A 107 9.13 6.86 -6.66
N GLY A 108 8.46 7.98 -6.35
CA GLY A 108 8.42 8.52 -4.99
C GLY A 108 7.67 7.59 -4.03
N LEU A 109 6.50 7.10 -4.46
CA LEU A 109 5.69 6.14 -3.71
C LEU A 109 6.45 4.84 -3.44
N GLU A 110 7.18 4.34 -4.44
CA GLU A 110 7.99 3.12 -4.31
C GLU A 110 9.04 3.24 -3.21
N LYS A 111 9.69 4.41 -3.09
CA LYS A 111 10.71 4.64 -2.08
C LYS A 111 10.13 4.67 -0.67
N ASP A 112 8.97 5.31 -0.50
CA ASP A 112 8.29 5.34 0.79
C ASP A 112 7.79 3.94 1.18
N ARG A 113 7.25 3.18 0.22
CA ARG A 113 6.86 1.78 0.37
C ARG A 113 8.03 0.91 0.85
N GLU A 114 9.15 0.91 0.12
CA GLU A 114 10.36 0.17 0.49
C GLU A 114 10.84 0.53 1.90
N MET A 115 10.88 1.83 2.22
CA MET A 115 11.34 2.30 3.52
C MET A 115 10.42 1.87 4.66
N GLY A 116 9.10 2.01 4.49
CA GLY A 116 8.11 1.56 5.47
C GLY A 116 8.25 0.07 5.77
N MET A 117 8.37 -0.76 4.73
CA MET A 117 8.57 -2.21 4.85
C MET A 117 9.85 -2.59 5.59
N LEU A 118 10.96 -1.88 5.36
CA LEU A 118 12.21 -2.12 6.08
C LEU A 118 12.08 -1.87 7.58
N PHE A 119 11.38 -0.81 8.00
CA PHE A 119 11.14 -0.55 9.42
C PHE A 119 10.23 -1.60 10.07
N ILE A 120 9.20 -2.07 9.36
CA ILE A 120 8.35 -3.18 9.83
C ILE A 120 9.18 -4.45 10.03
N GLN A 121 9.99 -4.81 9.03
CA GLN A 121 10.84 -5.99 9.11
C GLN A 121 11.83 -5.89 10.28
N SER A 122 12.42 -4.71 10.50
CA SER A 122 13.32 -4.48 11.62
C SER A 122 12.65 -4.70 12.99
N PHE A 123 11.37 -4.34 13.12
CA PHE A 123 10.59 -4.65 14.32
C PHE A 123 10.35 -6.16 14.48
N LEU A 124 9.92 -6.85 13.41
CA LEU A 124 9.64 -8.29 13.44
C LEU A 124 10.89 -9.14 13.72
N ASP A 125 12.05 -8.69 13.24
CA ASP A 125 13.35 -9.34 13.43
C ASP A 125 13.89 -9.27 14.87
N LEU A 126 13.28 -8.45 15.74
CA LEU A 126 13.66 -8.39 17.14
C LEU A 126 13.63 -9.80 17.75
N LYS A 127 14.69 -10.18 18.47
CA LYS A 127 14.75 -11.44 19.23
C LYS A 127 15.06 -11.11 20.68
N VAL A 128 14.14 -11.49 21.56
CA VAL A 128 14.26 -11.28 23.01
C VAL A 128 14.03 -12.61 23.72
N LYS A 129 14.86 -12.90 24.73
CA LYS A 129 14.89 -14.21 25.42
C LYS A 129 14.88 -14.09 26.94
N GLU A 130 15.17 -12.93 27.50
CA GLU A 130 15.36 -12.72 28.94
C GLU A 130 14.80 -11.37 29.36
N HIS A 131 14.32 -11.25 30.60
CA HIS A 131 13.86 -9.98 31.17
C HIS A 131 15.04 -9.26 31.84
N ASN A 132 15.63 -8.31 31.13
CA ASN A 132 16.73 -7.48 31.61
C ASN A 132 16.70 -6.09 30.95
N GLU A 133 17.49 -5.16 31.48
CA GLU A 133 17.53 -3.76 31.02
C GLU A 133 17.93 -3.63 29.54
N GLU A 134 18.83 -4.49 29.06
CA GLU A 134 19.21 -4.55 27.64
C GLU A 134 18.00 -4.92 26.77
N THR A 135 17.19 -5.88 27.22
CA THR A 135 15.98 -6.30 26.53
C THR A 135 14.93 -5.20 26.51
N HIS A 136 14.73 -4.47 27.61
CA HIS A 136 13.80 -3.33 27.63
C HIS A 136 14.22 -2.26 26.62
N THR A 137 15.53 -1.99 26.51
CA THR A 137 16.08 -1.05 25.52
C THR A 137 15.86 -1.52 24.09
N LYS A 138 16.08 -2.81 23.81
CA LYS A 138 15.81 -3.41 22.48
C LYS A 138 14.33 -3.35 22.11
N ILE A 139 13.43 -3.59 23.07
CA ILE A 139 11.98 -3.49 22.88
C ILE A 139 11.61 -2.04 22.51
N LYS A 140 12.06 -1.06 23.30
CA LYS A 140 11.83 0.37 23.00
C LYS A 140 12.26 0.73 21.59
N HIS A 141 13.48 0.34 21.21
CA HIS A 141 14.01 0.60 19.89
C HIS A 141 13.18 -0.06 18.78
N ALA A 142 12.85 -1.34 18.91
CA ALA A 142 12.02 -2.04 17.92
C ALA A 142 10.61 -1.43 17.80
N THR A 143 9.98 -1.08 18.92
CA THR A 143 8.66 -0.43 18.88
C THR A 143 8.72 0.97 18.28
N SER A 144 9.85 1.67 18.39
CA SER A 144 10.06 2.95 17.70
C SER A 144 10.18 2.78 16.18
N HIS A 145 10.80 1.67 15.72
CA HIS A 145 10.82 1.32 14.30
C HIS A 145 9.41 1.02 13.79
N MET A 146 8.61 0.26 14.53
CA MET A 146 7.21 0.00 14.15
C MET A 146 6.39 1.30 14.09
N ALA A 147 6.56 2.20 15.07
CA ALA A 147 5.89 3.50 15.05
C ALA A 147 6.32 4.34 13.84
N GLN A 148 7.61 4.35 13.50
CA GLN A 148 8.15 5.03 12.32
C GLN A 148 7.60 4.44 11.02
N ALA A 149 7.50 3.11 10.92
CA ALA A 149 6.86 2.44 9.79
C ALA A 149 5.42 2.92 9.60
N CYS A 150 4.61 2.99 10.65
CA CYS A 150 3.24 3.47 10.55
C CYS A 150 3.16 4.91 10.03
N LEU A 151 4.09 5.79 10.43
CA LEU A 151 4.13 7.17 9.95
C LEU A 151 4.51 7.25 8.46
N ILE A 152 5.48 6.45 8.03
CA ILE A 152 5.90 6.38 6.62
C ILE A 152 4.76 5.83 5.76
N MET A 153 4.14 4.73 6.18
CA MET A 153 3.03 4.12 5.45
C MET A 153 1.79 5.01 5.42
N GLN A 154 1.55 5.81 6.46
CA GLN A 154 0.50 6.82 6.45
C GLN A 154 0.73 7.87 5.36
N GLU A 155 1.98 8.32 5.21
CA GLU A 155 2.34 9.27 4.17
C GLU A 155 2.24 8.64 2.78
N TYR A 156 2.67 7.39 2.62
CA TYR A 156 2.47 6.60 1.40
C TYR A 156 0.99 6.59 0.96
N PHE A 157 0.07 6.18 1.82
CA PHE A 157 -1.37 6.12 1.49
C PHE A 157 -1.98 7.50 1.20
N ARG A 158 -1.42 8.56 1.79
CA ARG A 158 -1.84 9.94 1.52
C ARG A 158 -1.42 10.35 0.11
N LEU A 159 -0.14 10.17 -0.22
CA LEU A 159 0.44 10.51 -1.52
C LEU A 159 -0.14 9.67 -2.65
N GLU A 160 -0.37 8.38 -2.40
CA GLU A 160 -1.00 7.45 -3.33
C GLU A 160 -2.40 7.94 -3.73
N ALA A 161 -3.24 8.33 -2.77
CA ALA A 161 -4.55 8.89 -3.08
C ALA A 161 -4.52 10.25 -3.77
N GLU A 162 -3.59 11.13 -3.36
CA GLU A 162 -3.39 12.42 -4.04
C GLU A 162 -2.95 12.25 -5.49
N LEU A 163 -2.27 11.15 -5.81
CA LEU A 163 -1.88 10.79 -7.16
C LEU A 163 -3.03 10.10 -7.91
N LEU A 164 -3.58 9.02 -7.35
CA LEU A 164 -4.44 8.09 -8.08
C LEU A 164 -5.89 8.57 -8.21
N PHE A 165 -6.47 9.23 -7.21
CA PHE A 165 -7.88 9.63 -7.30
C PHE A 165 -8.16 10.71 -8.35
N PRO A 166 -7.31 11.74 -8.53
CA PRO A 166 -7.49 12.67 -9.64
C PRO A 166 -7.38 11.98 -11.01
N LEU A 167 -6.44 11.04 -11.16
CA LEU A 167 -6.28 10.27 -12.40
C LEU A 167 -7.49 9.37 -12.65
N ALA A 168 -8.02 8.76 -11.60
CA ALA A 168 -9.22 7.94 -11.68
C ALA A 168 -10.45 8.75 -12.10
N ASP A 169 -10.63 9.94 -11.54
CA ASP A 169 -11.73 10.85 -11.91
C ASP A 169 -11.65 11.28 -13.38
N GLU A 170 -10.44 11.57 -13.89
CA GLU A 170 -10.22 11.85 -15.31
C GLU A 170 -10.62 10.66 -16.20
N ILE A 171 -10.13 9.45 -15.86
CA ILE A 171 -10.43 8.23 -16.62
C ILE A 171 -11.93 7.95 -16.63
N LEU A 172 -12.60 8.04 -15.48
CA LEU A 172 -14.03 7.78 -15.36
C LEU A 172 -14.86 8.80 -16.12
N THR A 173 -14.54 10.09 -16.01
CA THR A 173 -15.22 11.16 -16.75
C THR A 173 -15.10 10.97 -18.26
N ASP A 174 -13.91 10.59 -18.73
CA ASP A 174 -13.69 10.34 -20.15
C ASP A 174 -14.44 9.09 -20.63
N ILE A 175 -14.45 8.01 -19.85
CA ILE A 175 -15.27 6.82 -20.12
C ILE A 175 -16.73 7.20 -20.25
N ASP A 176 -17.28 7.96 -19.29
CA ASP A 176 -18.67 8.39 -19.31
C ASP A 176 -18.99 9.24 -20.54
N TYR A 177 -18.08 10.13 -20.96
CA TYR A 177 -18.24 10.92 -22.17
C TYR A 177 -18.22 10.08 -23.46
N PHE A 178 -17.39 9.04 -23.54
CA PHE A 178 -17.32 8.16 -24.72
C PHE A 178 -18.52 7.20 -24.84
N TYR A 179 -19.22 6.92 -23.75
CA TYR A 179 -20.39 6.02 -23.71
C TYR A 179 -21.75 6.72 -23.56
N SER A 180 -21.76 8.06 -23.50
CA SER A 180 -22.97 8.90 -23.56
C SER A 180 -23.33 9.28 -25.00
#